data_AF-A0ABD5YHH1-F1
#
_entry.id   AF-A0ABD5YHH1-F1
#
_cell.length_a   1.000
_cell.length_b   1.000
_cell.length_c   1.000
_cell.angle_alpha   90.00
_cell.angle_beta   90.00
_cell.angle_gamma   90.00
#
_symmetry.space_group_name_H-M   'P 1'
#
loop_
_entity.id
_entity.type
_entity.pdbx_description
1 polymer ?
#
loop_
_entity_poly.entity_id
_entity_poly.type
_entity_poly.pdbx_seq_one_letter_code
_entity_poly.pdbx_strand_id
1 'polypeptide(L)'
;MDGRGADLDAFALHERHTAASKGEGITLLDAPVHEMDDPRVTYLSVMRDQLHAVTQWGGSRATLGRIAAALSGAKIWGKALSEKALEGVLSDLGSTPDEVLSFLRRGMQIGWLDAESVLDEDGVNYYELRDALFRAGRNILGRLSDTNQSPDERSKFYRDCHGLITSMTALLDHVGIETSIHLRFPRSSEFLSNDDARRDFVEFLTYTAPKQARYGVHSGYRQVVEDRDEKLKFRLPMEVDPVDRTADLTASWVIAGEGMDELAEEVLSGLDSVNARDSVANGEEESIGIQIPVHTGGTTGQARQVIRDLLAQKDWNPDFQNTDRITRVLMSVLS
;
A
#
# COMPACT_ATOMS: atom_id res chain seq x y z
N MET A 1 24.48 -19.83 -6.36
CA MET A 1 24.56 -20.85 -5.30
C MET A 1 23.95 -22.12 -5.85
N ASP A 2 24.76 -23.15 -6.05
CA ASP A 2 24.32 -24.45 -6.55
C ASP A 2 23.81 -25.33 -5.41
N GLY A 3 22.64 -25.94 -5.62
CA GLY A 3 22.22 -27.15 -4.91
C GLY A 3 21.15 -26.96 -3.81
N ARG A 4 19.89 -27.23 -4.20
CA ARG A 4 18.71 -27.57 -3.34
C ARG A 4 17.93 -26.42 -2.68
N GLY A 5 17.41 -25.49 -3.49
CA GLY A 5 16.38 -24.54 -3.03
C GLY A 5 15.32 -24.15 -4.08
N ALA A 6 15.38 -24.70 -5.29
CA ALA A 6 14.49 -24.33 -6.39
C ALA A 6 13.19 -25.14 -6.36
N ASP A 7 12.36 -24.86 -5.37
CA ASP A 7 10.89 -25.00 -5.38
C ASP A 7 10.39 -24.57 -3.99
N LEU A 8 10.58 -23.29 -3.66
CA LEU A 8 9.74 -22.69 -2.63
C LEU A 8 8.32 -22.67 -3.21
N ASP A 9 7.43 -23.47 -2.61
CA ASP A 9 6.00 -23.45 -2.90
C ASP A 9 5.51 -21.99 -2.87
N ALA A 10 4.82 -21.56 -3.93
CA ALA A 10 4.30 -20.21 -4.04
C ALA A 10 3.42 -19.84 -2.83
N PHE A 11 2.76 -20.83 -2.23
CA PHE A 11 2.01 -20.66 -0.99
C PHE A 11 2.91 -20.33 0.20
N ALA A 12 4.03 -21.05 0.36
CA ALA A 12 4.99 -20.76 1.42
C ALA A 12 5.65 -19.38 1.24
N LEU A 13 5.89 -18.93 0.01
CA LEU A 13 6.40 -17.58 -0.26
C LEU A 13 5.35 -16.50 0.04
N HIS A 14 4.08 -16.75 -0.27
CA HIS A 14 2.97 -15.86 0.06
C HIS A 14 2.84 -15.68 1.57
N GLU A 15 2.71 -16.77 2.33
CA GLU A 15 2.56 -16.74 3.79
C GLU A 15 3.76 -16.08 4.51
N ARG A 16 4.98 -16.21 3.98
CA ARG A 16 6.15 -15.49 4.51
C ARG A 16 6.00 -13.98 4.45
N HIS A 17 5.49 -13.45 3.35
CA HIS A 17 5.26 -12.02 3.22
C HIS A 17 4.07 -11.54 4.06
N THR A 18 3.08 -12.39 4.33
CA THR A 18 2.00 -12.09 5.27
C THR A 18 2.49 -12.03 6.72
N ALA A 19 3.39 -12.94 7.12
CA ALA A 19 3.93 -12.99 8.50
C ALA A 19 4.69 -11.72 8.93
N ALA A 20 5.18 -10.97 7.94
CA ALA A 20 5.87 -9.69 8.11
C ALA A 20 4.90 -8.56 8.49
N SER A 21 3.62 -8.66 8.11
CA SER A 21 2.60 -7.67 8.46
C SER A 21 2.14 -7.84 9.91
N LYS A 22 2.01 -6.74 10.65
CA LYS A 22 1.43 -6.72 12.01
C LYS A 22 -0.05 -6.33 12.03
N GLY A 23 -0.68 -6.27 10.86
CA GLY A 23 -2.07 -5.89 10.69
C GLY A 23 -2.19 -4.65 9.82
N GLU A 24 -3.29 -3.93 10.01
CA GLU A 24 -3.55 -2.65 9.36
C GLU A 24 -2.49 -1.60 9.74
N GLY A 25 -2.11 -0.73 8.80
CA GLY A 25 -1.19 0.39 9.06
C GLY A 25 0.18 0.24 8.42
N ILE A 26 1.21 0.74 9.11
CA ILE A 26 2.62 0.69 8.67
C ILE A 26 3.40 -0.20 9.62
N THR A 27 4.04 -1.24 9.09
CA THR A 27 4.94 -2.12 9.84
C THR A 27 6.38 -1.89 9.39
N LEU A 28 7.26 -1.52 10.33
CA LEU A 28 8.70 -1.38 10.13
C LEU A 28 9.42 -2.61 10.74
N LEU A 29 10.27 -3.25 9.95
CA LEU A 29 10.95 -4.50 10.31
C LEU A 29 12.46 -4.33 10.26
N ASP A 30 13.12 -4.57 11.39
CA ASP A 30 14.57 -4.80 11.44
C ASP A 30 14.89 -6.23 10.99
N ALA A 31 14.85 -6.44 9.67
CA ALA A 31 15.10 -7.73 9.07
C ALA A 31 16.02 -7.59 7.84
N PRO A 32 17.08 -8.41 7.74
CA PRO A 32 17.94 -8.40 6.57
C PRO A 32 17.17 -8.91 5.34
N VAL A 33 17.06 -8.07 4.31
CA VAL A 33 16.45 -8.46 3.02
C VAL A 33 17.51 -8.58 1.94
N HIS A 34 17.39 -9.62 1.11
CA HIS A 34 18.20 -9.74 -0.09
C HIS A 34 17.73 -8.79 -1.19
N GLU A 35 18.69 -8.29 -1.97
CA GLU A 35 18.44 -7.54 -3.21
C GLU A 35 17.65 -8.41 -4.19
N MET A 36 16.71 -7.77 -4.89
CA MET A 36 15.87 -8.43 -5.88
C MET A 36 16.67 -8.64 -7.17
N ASP A 37 16.40 -9.74 -7.89
CA ASP A 37 17.06 -10.05 -9.16
C ASP A 37 16.95 -8.90 -10.18
N ASP A 38 15.77 -8.28 -10.25
CA ASP A 38 15.58 -6.97 -10.89
C ASP A 38 14.90 -6.00 -9.90
N PRO A 39 15.62 -5.00 -9.36
CA PRO A 39 15.07 -4.06 -8.39
C PRO A 39 14.04 -3.10 -8.97
N ARG A 40 13.79 -3.17 -10.30
CA ARG A 40 12.77 -2.36 -10.98
C ARG A 40 11.43 -3.07 -11.08
N VAL A 41 11.38 -4.37 -10.80
CA VAL A 41 10.16 -5.17 -10.87
C VAL A 41 9.44 -5.11 -9.53
N THR A 42 8.12 -4.92 -9.58
CA THR A 42 7.24 -5.18 -8.44
C THR A 42 6.63 -6.56 -8.63
N TYR A 43 6.90 -7.47 -7.70
CA TYR A 43 6.28 -8.79 -7.69
C TYR A 43 4.91 -8.72 -7.02
N LEU A 44 3.95 -9.43 -7.61
CA LEU A 44 2.60 -9.53 -7.07
C LEU A 44 2.34 -10.96 -6.63
N SER A 45 1.85 -11.14 -5.42
CA SER A 45 1.23 -12.38 -4.96
C SER A 45 -0.25 -12.11 -4.71
N VAL A 46 -1.12 -12.93 -5.26
CA VAL A 46 -2.57 -12.86 -5.04
C VAL A 46 -3.02 -14.28 -4.72
N MET A 47 -3.40 -14.51 -3.47
CA MET A 47 -3.92 -15.79 -3.01
C MET A 47 -5.02 -15.53 -1.98
N ARG A 48 -6.10 -16.31 -2.06
CA ARG A 48 -7.30 -16.10 -1.25
C ARG A 48 -7.80 -14.64 -1.38
N ASP A 49 -8.03 -14.00 -0.25
CA ASP A 49 -8.42 -12.61 -0.03
C ASP A 49 -7.21 -11.67 0.15
N GLN A 50 -5.98 -12.14 -0.09
CA GLN A 50 -4.77 -11.36 0.17
C GLN A 50 -3.98 -11.02 -1.09
N LEU A 51 -3.55 -9.77 -1.18
CA LEU A 51 -2.65 -9.25 -2.20
C LEU A 51 -1.40 -8.66 -1.56
N HIS A 52 -0.24 -9.10 -2.06
CA HIS A 52 1.06 -8.56 -1.69
C HIS A 52 1.75 -7.98 -2.92
N ALA A 53 2.07 -6.68 -2.87
CA ALA A 53 2.91 -6.01 -3.85
C ALA A 53 4.30 -5.77 -3.25
N VAL A 54 5.30 -6.53 -3.69
CA VAL A 54 6.66 -6.46 -3.16
C VAL A 54 7.57 -5.73 -4.15
N THR A 55 8.21 -4.66 -3.70
CA THR A 55 9.13 -3.86 -4.53
C THR A 55 10.36 -3.42 -3.75
N GLN A 56 11.50 -3.27 -4.42
CA GLN A 56 12.68 -2.66 -3.83
C GLN A 56 12.56 -1.14 -3.89
N TRP A 57 12.95 -0.48 -2.81
CA TRP A 57 13.01 0.98 -2.76
C TRP A 57 13.99 1.50 -3.81
N GLY A 58 13.53 2.42 -4.66
CA GLY A 58 14.32 3.08 -5.69
C GLY A 58 14.25 4.60 -5.63
N GLY A 59 13.90 5.16 -4.47
CA GLY A 59 13.45 6.54 -4.32
C GLY A 59 11.95 6.71 -4.58
N SER A 60 11.36 7.77 -4.01
CA SER A 60 9.91 7.98 -4.00
C SER A 60 9.26 7.87 -5.38
N ARG A 61 9.82 8.52 -6.40
CA ARG A 61 9.30 8.52 -7.78
C ARG A 61 9.23 7.10 -8.38
N ALA A 62 10.36 6.39 -8.33
CA ALA A 62 10.48 5.09 -8.97
C ALA A 62 9.59 4.06 -8.27
N THR A 63 9.61 4.05 -6.93
CA THR A 63 8.78 3.18 -6.11
C THR A 63 7.30 3.40 -6.38
N LEU A 64 6.83 4.66 -6.32
CA LEU A 64 5.42 4.98 -6.52
C LEU A 64 4.91 4.58 -7.91
N GLY A 65 5.68 4.88 -8.96
CA GLY A 65 5.29 4.53 -10.33
C GLY A 65 5.24 3.01 -10.56
N ARG A 66 6.18 2.25 -9.97
CA ARG A 66 6.21 0.78 -10.09
C ARG A 66 5.00 0.15 -9.39
N ILE A 67 4.66 0.61 -8.18
CA ILE A 67 3.47 0.15 -7.45
C ILE A 67 2.20 0.45 -8.26
N ALA A 68 2.04 1.68 -8.75
CA ALA A 68 0.87 2.08 -9.54
C ALA A 68 0.71 1.23 -10.80
N ALA A 69 1.80 0.98 -11.53
CA ALA A 69 1.80 0.14 -12.72
C ALA A 69 1.54 -1.34 -12.41
N ALA A 70 2.05 -1.85 -11.30
CA ALA A 70 1.84 -3.24 -10.89
C ALA A 70 0.38 -3.49 -10.48
N LEU A 71 -0.18 -2.64 -9.63
CA LEU A 71 -1.56 -2.79 -9.14
C LEU A 71 -2.61 -2.64 -10.26
N SER A 72 -2.32 -1.88 -11.30
CA SER A 72 -3.19 -1.75 -12.47
C SER A 72 -2.95 -2.81 -13.55
N GLY A 73 -1.97 -3.70 -13.35
CA GLY A 73 -1.53 -4.68 -14.34
C GLY A 73 -2.50 -5.85 -14.55
N ALA A 74 -2.32 -6.57 -15.66
CA ALA A 74 -3.21 -7.65 -16.10
C ALA A 74 -3.39 -8.78 -15.06
N LYS A 75 -2.37 -9.02 -14.22
CA LYS A 75 -2.46 -10.05 -13.16
C LYS A 75 -3.54 -9.71 -12.13
N ILE A 76 -3.74 -8.44 -11.80
CA ILE A 76 -4.76 -8.00 -10.84
C ILE A 76 -6.16 -8.24 -11.38
N TRP A 77 -6.41 -7.82 -12.62
CA TRP A 77 -7.69 -8.05 -13.31
C TRP A 77 -7.99 -9.54 -13.54
N GLY A 78 -6.97 -10.35 -13.80
CA GLY A 78 -7.14 -11.79 -14.02
C GLY A 78 -7.31 -12.61 -12.73
N LYS A 79 -7.05 -12.05 -11.54
CA LYS A 79 -7.00 -12.82 -10.28
C LYS A 79 -7.87 -12.25 -9.16
N ALA A 80 -7.92 -10.93 -9.01
CA ALA A 80 -8.63 -10.24 -7.95
C ALA A 80 -9.86 -9.49 -8.49
N LEU A 81 -9.62 -8.60 -9.47
CA LEU A 81 -10.66 -7.75 -10.06
C LEU A 81 -11.28 -8.40 -11.30
N SER A 82 -11.70 -9.66 -11.20
CA SER A 82 -12.41 -10.32 -12.29
C SER A 82 -13.80 -9.71 -12.52
N GLU A 83 -14.37 -9.88 -13.71
CA GLU A 83 -15.73 -9.42 -14.07
C GLU A 83 -16.76 -9.81 -13.00
N LYS A 84 -16.81 -11.10 -12.65
CA LYS A 84 -17.70 -11.62 -11.60
C LYS A 84 -17.48 -10.98 -10.22
N ALA A 85 -16.24 -10.67 -9.86
CA ALA A 85 -15.94 -10.08 -8.55
C ALA A 85 -16.45 -8.63 -8.49
N LEU A 86 -16.27 -7.88 -9.59
CA LEU A 86 -16.74 -6.50 -9.66
C LEU A 86 -18.25 -6.40 -9.86
N GLU A 87 -18.90 -7.29 -10.62
CA GLU A 87 -20.36 -7.28 -10.80
C GLU A 87 -21.12 -7.25 -9.47
N GLY A 88 -20.74 -8.11 -8.51
CA GLY A 88 -21.36 -8.14 -7.20
C GLY A 88 -21.24 -6.81 -6.46
N VAL A 89 -20.03 -6.27 -6.44
CA VAL A 89 -19.73 -5.00 -5.75
C VAL A 89 -20.41 -3.81 -6.42
N LEU A 90 -20.40 -3.74 -7.75
CA LEU A 90 -21.03 -2.65 -8.51
C LEU A 90 -22.54 -2.62 -8.28
N SER A 91 -23.17 -3.79 -8.09
CA SER A 91 -24.60 -3.87 -7.78
C SER A 91 -24.97 -3.29 -6.41
N ASP A 92 -24.04 -3.30 -5.46
CA ASP A 92 -24.24 -2.74 -4.12
C ASP A 92 -24.07 -1.20 -4.09
N LEU A 93 -23.39 -0.63 -5.09
CA LEU A 93 -23.12 0.81 -5.15
C LEU A 93 -24.33 1.65 -5.57
N GLY A 94 -25.30 1.11 -6.31
CA GLY A 94 -26.41 1.92 -6.81
C GLY A 94 -27.43 1.13 -7.60
N SER A 95 -28.62 1.72 -7.75
CA SER A 95 -29.73 1.11 -8.49
C SER A 95 -29.72 1.49 -9.98
N THR A 96 -28.90 2.46 -10.37
CA THR A 96 -28.75 2.90 -11.76
C THR A 96 -27.28 3.02 -12.17
N PRO A 97 -26.95 2.91 -13.47
CA PRO A 97 -25.57 3.04 -13.95
C PRO A 97 -24.92 4.38 -13.57
N ASP A 98 -25.68 5.48 -13.62
CA ASP A 98 -25.22 6.81 -13.22
C ASP A 98 -24.92 6.92 -11.73
N GLU A 99 -25.73 6.28 -10.87
CA GLU A 99 -25.47 6.21 -9.43
C GLU A 99 -24.19 5.43 -9.15
N VAL A 100 -24.03 4.25 -9.74
CA VAL A 100 -22.82 3.42 -9.60
C VAL A 100 -21.59 4.22 -10.04
N LEU A 101 -21.65 4.86 -11.21
CA LEU A 101 -20.54 5.68 -11.69
C LEU A 101 -20.26 6.89 -10.78
N SER A 102 -21.30 7.49 -10.22
CA SER A 102 -21.17 8.58 -9.24
C SER A 102 -20.44 8.08 -7.99
N PHE A 103 -20.78 6.91 -7.45
CA PHE A 103 -20.05 6.34 -6.31
C PHE A 103 -18.60 6.01 -6.65
N LEU A 104 -18.33 5.39 -7.80
CA LEU A 104 -16.95 5.12 -8.24
C LEU A 104 -16.13 6.42 -8.36
N ARG A 105 -16.68 7.47 -8.98
CA ARG A 105 -15.93 8.71 -9.26
C ARG A 105 -15.89 9.70 -8.10
N ARG A 106 -16.95 9.78 -7.30
CA ARG A 106 -17.16 10.85 -6.30
C ARG A 106 -17.14 10.33 -4.87
N GLY A 107 -17.49 9.07 -4.65
CA GLY A 107 -17.29 8.36 -3.37
C GLY A 107 -15.85 7.83 -3.27
N MET A 108 -15.55 6.80 -4.07
CA MET A 108 -14.26 6.09 -4.08
C MET A 108 -13.13 6.87 -4.78
N GLN A 109 -13.48 7.87 -5.59
CA GLN A 109 -12.55 8.80 -6.27
C GLN A 109 -11.70 8.19 -7.39
N ILE A 110 -12.29 7.25 -8.12
CA ILE A 110 -11.70 6.65 -9.30
C ILE A 110 -11.77 7.64 -10.46
N GLY A 111 -10.69 8.41 -10.64
CA GLY A 111 -10.66 9.59 -11.51
C GLY A 111 -10.49 9.34 -13.01
N TRP A 112 -10.19 8.12 -13.44
CA TRP A 112 -9.93 7.76 -14.84
C TRP A 112 -11.18 7.27 -15.59
N LEU A 113 -12.34 7.30 -14.95
CA LEU A 113 -13.59 6.84 -15.54
C LEU A 113 -14.29 7.99 -16.24
N ASP A 114 -14.39 7.89 -17.55
CA ASP A 114 -15.18 8.78 -18.39
C ASP A 114 -16.54 8.15 -18.69
N ALA A 115 -17.62 8.90 -18.45
CA ALA A 115 -18.98 8.36 -18.47
C ALA A 115 -19.39 7.86 -19.86
N GLU A 116 -18.99 8.58 -20.90
CA GLU A 116 -19.32 8.23 -22.29
C GLU A 116 -18.65 6.92 -22.74
N SER A 117 -17.56 6.54 -22.08
CA SER A 117 -16.79 5.34 -22.43
C SER A 117 -17.06 4.16 -21.51
N VAL A 118 -17.31 4.37 -20.21
CA VAL A 118 -17.49 3.26 -19.26
C VAL A 118 -18.94 2.85 -19.01
N LEU A 119 -19.93 3.60 -19.52
CA LEU A 119 -21.34 3.25 -19.40
C LEU A 119 -21.88 2.68 -20.71
N ASP A 120 -22.68 1.62 -20.61
CA ASP A 120 -23.52 1.09 -21.67
C ASP A 120 -24.98 0.92 -21.20
N GLU A 121 -25.80 0.24 -22.00
CA GLU A 121 -27.22 0.01 -21.68
C GLU A 121 -27.43 -0.92 -20.48
N ASP A 122 -26.44 -1.74 -20.15
CA ASP A 122 -26.50 -2.74 -19.09
C ASP A 122 -25.81 -2.27 -17.80
N GLY A 123 -24.96 -1.24 -17.87
CA GLY A 123 -24.40 -0.55 -16.72
C GLY A 123 -22.97 -0.08 -16.90
N VAL A 124 -22.15 -0.26 -15.87
CA VAL A 124 -20.71 0.01 -15.95
C VAL A 124 -20.05 -1.16 -16.69
N ASN A 125 -19.51 -0.87 -17.87
CA ASN A 125 -18.82 -1.85 -18.68
C ASN A 125 -17.47 -2.25 -18.06
N TYR A 126 -17.36 -3.51 -17.65
CA TYR A 126 -16.17 -4.07 -17.01
C TYR A 126 -14.89 -3.88 -17.86
N TYR A 127 -14.97 -4.13 -19.16
CA TYR A 127 -13.82 -4.07 -20.05
C TYR A 127 -13.30 -2.65 -20.23
N GLU A 128 -14.20 -1.66 -20.35
CA GLU A 128 -13.83 -0.25 -20.48
C GLU A 128 -13.29 0.32 -19.16
N LEU A 129 -13.89 -0.03 -18.02
CA LEU A 129 -13.36 0.32 -16.69
C LEU A 129 -11.94 -0.23 -16.51
N ARG A 130 -11.74 -1.53 -16.81
CA ARG A 130 -10.43 -2.19 -16.76
C ARG A 130 -9.44 -1.48 -17.66
N ASP A 131 -9.80 -1.26 -18.91
CA ASP A 131 -8.92 -0.69 -19.92
C ASP A 131 -8.52 0.75 -19.57
N ALA A 132 -9.41 1.55 -19.01
CA ALA A 132 -9.10 2.91 -18.53
C ALA A 132 -7.98 2.91 -17.48
N LEU A 133 -8.12 2.08 -16.44
CA LEU A 133 -7.14 1.99 -15.35
C LEU A 133 -5.84 1.29 -15.79
N PHE A 134 -5.94 0.28 -16.65
CA PHE A 134 -4.78 -0.38 -17.26
C PHE A 134 -3.97 0.60 -18.13
N ARG A 135 -4.63 1.42 -18.94
CA ARG A 135 -3.98 2.47 -19.77
C ARG A 135 -3.32 3.53 -18.89
N ALA A 136 -3.94 3.93 -17.78
CA ALA A 136 -3.35 4.85 -16.81
C ALA A 136 -2.02 4.30 -16.25
N GLY A 137 -2.00 3.03 -15.84
CA GLY A 137 -0.80 2.34 -15.38
C GLY A 137 0.32 2.29 -16.41
N ARG A 138 0.00 1.96 -17.67
CA ARG A 138 0.99 1.96 -18.76
C ARG A 138 1.56 3.35 -19.04
N ASN A 139 0.73 4.40 -18.95
CA ASN A 139 1.19 5.78 -19.13
C ASN A 139 2.18 6.17 -18.02
N ILE A 140 1.85 5.87 -16.76
CA ILE A 140 2.76 6.07 -15.62
C ILE A 140 4.09 5.34 -15.84
N LEU A 141 4.05 4.07 -16.24
CA LEU A 141 5.25 3.29 -16.50
C LEU A 141 6.10 3.91 -17.64
N GLY A 142 5.47 4.38 -18.71
CA GLY A 142 6.16 5.06 -19.82
C GLY A 142 6.85 6.36 -19.41
N ARG A 143 6.36 7.04 -18.36
CA ARG A 143 6.94 8.29 -17.83
C ARG A 143 8.06 8.04 -16.81
N LEU A 144 8.26 6.81 -16.32
CA LEU A 144 9.32 6.51 -15.37
C LEU A 144 10.72 6.65 -15.96
N SER A 145 10.89 6.39 -17.27
CA SER A 145 12.16 6.56 -17.97
C SER A 145 12.51 8.01 -18.28
N ASP A 146 11.56 8.94 -18.11
CA ASP A 146 11.77 10.34 -18.38
C ASP A 146 12.37 11.05 -17.15
N THR A 147 13.66 11.36 -17.26
CA THR A 147 14.45 12.00 -16.21
C THR A 147 14.52 13.53 -16.36
N ASN A 148 14.00 14.10 -17.45
CA ASN A 148 14.12 15.54 -17.74
C ASN A 148 12.77 16.26 -17.66
N GLN A 149 12.14 16.18 -16.49
CA GLN A 149 10.82 16.73 -16.25
C GLN A 149 10.86 18.07 -15.52
N SER A 150 10.02 18.99 -15.97
CA SER A 150 9.71 20.21 -15.23
C SER A 150 9.08 19.90 -13.86
N PRO A 151 9.13 20.83 -12.89
CA PRO A 151 8.45 20.68 -11.60
C PRO A 151 6.95 20.36 -11.72
N ASP A 152 6.28 20.91 -12.73
CA ASP A 152 4.85 20.67 -12.97
C ASP A 152 4.59 19.25 -13.49
N GLU A 153 5.42 18.75 -14.39
CA GLU A 153 5.35 17.37 -14.89
C GLU A 153 5.66 16.35 -13.81
N ARG A 154 6.63 16.65 -12.93
CA ARG A 154 6.92 15.86 -11.74
C ARG A 154 5.72 15.83 -10.80
N SER A 155 5.16 16.99 -10.47
CA SER A 155 3.99 17.09 -9.60
C SER A 155 2.79 16.35 -10.18
N LYS A 156 2.57 16.44 -11.51
CA LYS A 156 1.54 15.68 -12.21
C LYS A 156 1.80 14.18 -12.13
N PHE A 157 3.04 13.73 -12.26
CA PHE A 157 3.40 12.32 -12.14
C PHE A 157 3.02 11.75 -10.76
N TYR A 158 3.37 12.43 -9.67
CA TYR A 158 3.00 11.98 -8.32
C TYR A 158 1.48 11.96 -8.13
N ARG A 159 0.76 12.99 -8.61
CA ARG A 159 -0.71 13.02 -8.56
C ARG A 159 -1.34 11.83 -9.30
N ASP A 160 -0.85 11.54 -10.50
CA ASP A 160 -1.37 10.43 -11.30
C ASP A 160 -1.07 9.08 -10.63
N CYS A 161 0.13 8.90 -10.07
CA CYS A 161 0.47 7.67 -9.36
C CYS A 161 -0.35 7.48 -8.09
N HIS A 162 -0.48 8.51 -7.24
CA HIS A 162 -1.31 8.42 -6.04
C HIS A 162 -2.76 8.13 -6.38
N GLY A 163 -3.34 8.86 -7.33
CA GLY A 163 -4.72 8.63 -7.73
C GLY A 163 -4.93 7.21 -8.26
N LEU A 164 -3.97 6.65 -9.01
CA LEU A 164 -4.11 5.30 -9.54
C LEU A 164 -3.98 4.25 -8.42
N ILE A 165 -3.00 4.42 -7.51
CA ILE A 165 -2.83 3.51 -6.37
C ILE A 165 -4.11 3.54 -5.50
N THR A 166 -4.62 4.71 -5.14
CA THR A 166 -5.85 4.84 -4.33
C THR A 166 -7.05 4.24 -5.05
N SER A 167 -7.15 4.42 -6.37
CA SER A 167 -8.22 3.82 -7.18
C SER A 167 -8.15 2.29 -7.16
N MET A 168 -6.96 1.73 -7.37
CA MET A 168 -6.78 0.28 -7.40
C MET A 168 -7.00 -0.34 -6.03
N THR A 169 -6.48 0.25 -4.95
CA THR A 169 -6.66 -0.28 -3.60
C THR A 169 -8.09 -0.13 -3.11
N ALA A 170 -8.79 0.95 -3.46
CA ALA A 170 -10.21 1.07 -3.18
C ALA A 170 -11.03 -0.02 -3.88
N LEU A 171 -10.77 -0.32 -5.16
CA LEU A 171 -11.45 -1.43 -5.86
C LEU A 171 -11.14 -2.79 -5.24
N LEU A 172 -9.86 -3.04 -4.89
CA LEU A 172 -9.42 -4.28 -4.27
C LEU A 172 -10.10 -4.49 -2.91
N ASP A 173 -10.08 -3.48 -2.06
CA ASP A 173 -10.77 -3.51 -0.78
C ASP A 173 -12.28 -3.77 -0.95
N HIS A 174 -12.92 -3.14 -1.93
CA HIS A 174 -14.36 -3.31 -2.16
C HIS A 174 -14.75 -4.73 -2.64
N VAL A 175 -13.86 -5.43 -3.34
CA VAL A 175 -14.04 -6.87 -3.65
C VAL A 175 -13.54 -7.80 -2.53
N GLY A 176 -13.19 -7.25 -1.36
CA GLY A 176 -12.75 -8.01 -0.18
C GLY A 176 -11.30 -8.48 -0.24
N ILE A 177 -10.43 -7.79 -0.99
CA ILE A 177 -8.99 -8.10 -1.06
C ILE A 177 -8.19 -7.20 -0.12
N GLU A 178 -7.62 -7.81 0.91
CA GLU A 178 -6.64 -7.21 1.81
C GLU A 178 -5.33 -6.95 1.06
N THR A 179 -5.00 -5.67 0.85
CA THR A 179 -3.81 -5.27 0.11
C THR A 179 -2.68 -4.86 1.06
N SER A 180 -1.48 -5.41 0.83
CA SER A 180 -0.25 -4.96 1.48
C SER A 180 0.84 -4.62 0.48
N ILE A 181 1.54 -3.52 0.72
CA ILE A 181 2.65 -3.02 -0.09
C ILE A 181 3.93 -3.17 0.71
N HIS A 182 4.83 -4.03 0.24
CA HIS A 182 6.08 -4.35 0.89
C HIS A 182 7.27 -3.67 0.18
N LEU A 183 7.94 -2.76 0.90
CA LEU A 183 9.14 -2.06 0.46
C LEU A 183 10.39 -2.71 1.06
N ARG A 184 11.31 -3.16 0.20
CA ARG A 184 12.58 -3.78 0.60
C ARG A 184 13.74 -2.79 0.51
N PHE A 185 14.59 -2.80 1.53
CA PHE A 185 15.80 -1.99 1.67
C PHE A 185 17.04 -2.88 1.88
N PRO A 186 17.57 -3.53 0.82
CA PRO A 186 18.72 -4.43 0.94
C PRO A 186 20.04 -3.75 1.32
N ARG A 187 20.11 -2.43 1.14
CA ARG A 187 21.24 -1.57 1.54
C ARG A 187 20.79 -0.54 2.56
N SER A 188 20.09 -1.00 3.60
CA SER A 188 19.49 -0.13 4.60
C SER A 188 20.51 0.72 5.36
N SER A 189 21.71 0.21 5.65
CA SER A 189 22.77 0.99 6.32
C SER A 189 23.22 2.21 5.50
N GLU A 190 23.46 2.03 4.18
CA GLU A 190 23.76 3.14 3.26
C GLU A 190 22.59 4.14 3.22
N PHE A 191 21.36 3.63 3.16
CA PHE A 191 20.15 4.45 3.13
C PHE A 191 19.94 5.27 4.42
N LEU A 192 20.04 4.64 5.60
CA LEU A 192 19.82 5.27 6.91
C LEU A 192 20.86 6.36 7.19
N SER A 193 22.10 6.16 6.71
CA SER A 193 23.18 7.14 6.81
C SER A 193 23.03 8.36 5.88
N ASN A 194 22.07 8.32 4.95
CA ASN A 194 21.82 9.39 3.99
C ASN A 194 20.56 10.17 4.38
N ASP A 195 20.75 11.34 5.00
CA ASP A 195 19.64 12.18 5.49
C ASP A 195 18.63 12.58 4.40
N ASP A 196 19.09 12.86 3.18
CA ASP A 196 18.20 13.22 2.07
C ASP A 196 17.32 12.04 1.64
N ALA A 197 17.91 10.84 1.56
CA ALA A 197 17.18 9.63 1.21
C ALA A 197 16.21 9.22 2.32
N ARG A 198 16.63 9.33 3.59
CA ARG A 198 15.77 9.09 4.76
C ARG A 198 14.58 10.04 4.76
N ARG A 199 14.81 11.34 4.56
CA ARG A 199 13.75 12.35 4.48
C ARG A 199 12.79 12.11 3.32
N ASP A 200 13.28 11.83 2.10
CA ASP A 200 12.41 11.50 0.94
C ASP A 200 11.50 10.32 1.25
N PHE A 201 12.01 9.30 1.97
CA PHE A 201 11.22 8.14 2.36
C PHE A 201 10.17 8.45 3.44
N VAL A 202 10.53 9.19 4.49
CA VAL A 202 9.59 9.57 5.55
C VAL A 202 8.48 10.48 5.00
N GLU A 203 8.84 11.47 4.15
CA GLU A 203 7.87 12.31 3.44
C GLU A 203 6.98 11.47 2.51
N PHE A 204 7.57 10.51 1.79
CA PHE A 204 6.83 9.57 0.96
C PHE A 204 5.77 8.80 1.76
N LEU A 205 6.13 8.17 2.88
CA LEU A 205 5.16 7.40 3.67
C LEU A 205 4.09 8.31 4.27
N THR A 206 4.50 9.43 4.86
CA THR A 206 3.62 10.42 5.48
C THR A 206 2.58 10.95 4.49
N TYR A 207 2.96 11.14 3.23
CA TYR A 207 2.04 11.63 2.21
C TYR A 207 1.20 10.52 1.56
N THR A 208 1.76 9.31 1.45
CA THR A 208 1.14 8.21 0.69
C THR A 208 0.17 7.41 1.52
N ALA A 209 0.54 7.01 2.74
CA ALA A 209 -0.25 6.10 3.55
C ALA A 209 -1.63 6.68 3.92
N PRO A 210 -1.77 7.97 4.34
CA PRO A 210 -3.08 8.55 4.65
C PRO A 210 -4.06 8.58 3.48
N LYS A 211 -3.57 8.55 2.24
CA LYS A 211 -4.45 8.51 1.07
C LYS A 211 -5.25 7.21 0.95
N GLN A 212 -4.79 6.17 1.64
CA GLN A 212 -5.44 4.86 1.65
C GLN A 212 -6.55 4.75 2.69
N ALA A 213 -6.77 5.79 3.49
CA ALA A 213 -7.89 5.87 4.40
C ALA A 213 -9.23 5.89 3.64
N ARG A 214 -10.18 5.08 4.09
CA ARG A 214 -11.56 5.01 3.59
C ARG A 214 -12.56 4.96 4.74
N TYR A 215 -13.78 5.39 4.46
CA TYR A 215 -14.90 5.28 5.37
C TYR A 215 -16.15 4.94 4.57
N GLY A 216 -16.65 3.71 4.74
CA GLY A 216 -17.54 3.10 3.76
C GLY A 216 -16.94 3.17 2.35
N VAL A 217 -17.69 3.74 1.41
CA VAL A 217 -17.26 3.95 0.01
C VAL A 217 -16.42 5.24 -0.20
N HIS A 218 -16.25 6.06 0.83
CA HIS A 218 -15.63 7.38 0.71
C HIS A 218 -14.13 7.33 0.98
N SER A 219 -13.34 8.08 0.19
CA SER A 219 -11.94 8.35 0.55
C SER A 219 -11.86 9.22 1.81
N GLY A 220 -11.31 8.68 2.89
CA GLY A 220 -11.14 9.38 4.17
C GLY A 220 -10.22 10.59 4.04
N TYR A 221 -9.10 10.46 3.31
CA TYR A 221 -8.19 11.59 3.04
C TYR A 221 -8.93 12.79 2.46
N ARG A 222 -9.89 12.53 1.57
CA ARG A 222 -10.69 13.60 0.99
C ARG A 222 -11.64 14.25 1.98
N GLN A 223 -12.22 13.44 2.85
CA GLN A 223 -13.19 13.91 3.83
C GLN A 223 -12.52 14.66 4.97
N VAL A 224 -11.22 14.47 5.20
CA VAL A 224 -10.52 15.07 6.36
C VAL A 224 -9.41 16.04 5.96
N VAL A 225 -8.53 15.67 5.02
CA VAL A 225 -7.24 16.34 4.77
C VAL A 225 -7.24 17.21 3.51
N GLU A 226 -7.92 16.80 2.44
CA GLU A 226 -7.99 17.59 1.20
C GLU A 226 -8.60 18.97 1.44
N ASP A 227 -7.93 20.02 0.95
CA ASP A 227 -8.32 21.43 1.11
C ASP A 227 -8.70 22.10 -0.23
N ARG A 228 -8.44 21.48 -1.38
CA ARG A 228 -8.74 22.06 -2.69
C ARG A 228 -10.24 22.10 -2.96
N ASP A 229 -10.78 23.30 -3.14
CA ASP A 229 -12.18 23.58 -3.44
C ASP A 229 -12.74 22.77 -4.60
N GLU A 230 -12.02 22.74 -5.74
CA GLU A 230 -12.48 22.03 -6.93
C GLU A 230 -12.63 20.55 -6.63
N LYS A 231 -11.72 20.00 -5.83
CA LYS A 231 -11.84 18.64 -5.36
C LYS A 231 -13.07 18.58 -4.45
N LEU A 232 -13.17 19.34 -3.36
CA LEU A 232 -14.22 19.18 -2.34
C LEU A 232 -15.65 19.27 -2.93
N LYS A 233 -15.87 20.08 -3.96
CA LYS A 233 -17.16 20.19 -4.67
C LYS A 233 -17.63 18.90 -5.37
N PHE A 234 -16.70 18.01 -5.74
CA PHE A 234 -17.01 16.76 -6.45
C PHE A 234 -17.18 15.54 -5.53
N ARG A 235 -17.11 15.69 -4.20
CA ARG A 235 -17.31 14.56 -3.28
C ARG A 235 -18.79 14.27 -3.06
N LEU A 236 -19.12 13.00 -2.80
CA LEU A 236 -20.43 12.65 -2.26
C LEU A 236 -20.52 13.01 -0.77
N PRO A 237 -21.73 13.38 -0.28
CA PRO A 237 -21.97 13.49 1.15
C PRO A 237 -21.67 12.14 1.81
N MET A 238 -21.09 12.20 3.01
CA MET A 238 -20.75 11.04 3.82
C MET A 238 -21.62 11.06 5.07
N GLU A 239 -22.26 9.93 5.37
CA GLU A 239 -22.96 9.73 6.64
C GLU A 239 -21.94 9.23 7.67
N VAL A 240 -21.79 9.96 8.77
CA VAL A 240 -20.84 9.61 9.84
C VAL A 240 -21.57 8.84 10.93
N ASP A 241 -21.11 7.62 11.20
CA ASP A 241 -21.64 6.81 12.30
C ASP A 241 -21.35 7.52 13.65
N PRO A 242 -22.34 7.62 14.55
CA PRO A 242 -22.16 8.30 15.83
C PRO A 242 -21.24 7.53 16.81
N VAL A 243 -21.00 6.24 16.59
CA VAL A 243 -20.22 5.34 17.44
C VAL A 243 -18.86 5.04 16.83
N ASP A 244 -18.80 4.68 15.55
CA ASP A 244 -17.55 4.32 14.87
C ASP A 244 -17.16 5.33 13.80
N ARG A 245 -16.20 6.20 14.15
CA ARG A 245 -15.76 7.32 13.31
C ARG A 245 -14.36 7.10 12.75
N THR A 246 -13.82 5.89 12.79
CA THR A 246 -12.45 5.65 12.34
C THR A 246 -12.44 5.18 10.89
N ALA A 247 -11.57 5.77 10.08
CA ALA A 247 -11.33 5.30 8.73
C ALA A 247 -10.50 4.01 8.74
N ASP A 248 -10.91 3.02 7.94
CA ASP A 248 -10.10 1.84 7.61
C ASP A 248 -9.07 2.20 6.51
N LEU A 249 -8.08 1.34 6.28
CA LEU A 249 -7.06 1.44 5.24
C LEU A 249 -7.29 0.41 4.15
N THR A 250 -7.40 0.91 2.92
CA THR A 250 -7.47 0.07 1.71
C THR A 250 -6.14 -0.63 1.38
N ALA A 251 -5.04 -0.22 2.02
CA ALA A 251 -3.75 -0.89 1.91
C ALA A 251 -2.87 -0.63 3.13
N SER A 252 -2.18 -1.69 3.57
CA SER A 252 -1.15 -1.63 4.61
C SER A 252 0.25 -1.61 4.02
N TRP A 253 1.23 -1.14 4.78
CA TRP A 253 2.61 -0.99 4.34
C TRP A 253 3.55 -1.82 5.21
N VAL A 254 4.47 -2.53 4.56
CA VAL A 254 5.52 -3.30 5.24
C VAL A 254 6.86 -2.79 4.74
N ILE A 255 7.73 -2.38 5.65
CA ILE A 255 9.04 -1.79 5.34
C ILE A 255 10.10 -2.68 5.96
N ALA A 256 10.89 -3.36 5.12
CA ALA A 256 11.87 -4.33 5.58
C ALA A 256 13.29 -3.95 5.18
N GLY A 257 14.17 -3.90 6.18
CA GLY A 257 15.61 -3.70 6.05
C GLY A 257 16.24 -3.62 7.44
N GLU A 258 17.52 -3.94 7.54
CA GLU A 258 18.24 -3.87 8.84
C GLU A 258 18.20 -2.43 9.38
N GLY A 259 17.75 -2.26 10.63
CA GLY A 259 17.58 -0.96 11.30
C GLY A 259 16.40 -0.10 10.83
N MET A 260 15.49 -0.59 9.98
CA MET A 260 14.36 0.21 9.49
C MET A 260 13.31 0.51 10.59
N ASP A 261 13.27 -0.26 11.68
CA ASP A 261 12.43 0.00 12.85
C ASP A 261 12.82 1.28 13.61
N GLU A 262 14.08 1.73 13.48
CA GLU A 262 14.56 3.00 14.06
C GLU A 262 13.80 4.23 13.50
N LEU A 263 13.17 4.11 12.33
CA LEU A 263 12.38 5.19 11.71
C LEU A 263 10.98 5.35 12.31
N ALA A 264 10.56 4.50 13.25
CA ALA A 264 9.19 4.49 13.75
C ALA A 264 8.75 5.83 14.33
N GLU A 265 9.60 6.49 15.11
CA GLU A 265 9.30 7.80 15.71
C GLU A 265 9.23 8.92 14.65
N GLU A 266 10.14 8.93 13.67
CA GLU A 266 10.10 9.90 12.56
C GLU A 266 8.84 9.72 11.71
N VAL A 267 8.46 8.47 11.40
CA VAL A 267 7.23 8.17 10.64
C VAL A 267 5.99 8.55 11.43
N LEU A 268 5.91 8.21 12.72
CA LEU A 268 4.80 8.58 13.58
C LEU A 268 4.66 10.11 13.68
N SER A 269 5.76 10.82 13.92
CA SER A 269 5.76 12.28 13.94
C SER A 269 5.37 12.89 12.60
N GLY A 270 5.75 12.26 11.49
CA GLY A 270 5.33 12.67 10.15
C GLY A 270 3.82 12.54 10.00
N LEU A 271 3.24 11.40 10.38
CA LEU A 271 1.81 11.14 10.32
C LEU A 271 1.00 12.09 11.23
N ASP A 272 1.48 12.35 12.44
CA ASP A 272 0.87 13.32 13.36
C ASP A 272 0.87 14.76 12.82
N SER A 273 1.76 15.07 11.85
CA SER A 273 1.79 16.37 11.17
C SER A 273 0.76 16.50 10.04
N VAL A 274 0.10 15.40 9.65
CA VAL A 274 -0.97 15.41 8.64
C VAL A 274 -2.24 15.97 9.27
N ASN A 275 -2.43 17.28 9.12
CA ASN A 275 -3.55 17.98 9.73
C ASN A 275 -4.84 17.81 8.92
N ALA A 276 -5.96 17.74 9.64
CA ALA A 276 -7.27 17.95 9.03
C ALA A 276 -7.37 19.39 8.51
N ARG A 277 -8.19 19.60 7.46
CA ARG A 277 -8.48 20.95 6.96
C ARG A 277 -9.19 21.78 8.03
N ASP A 278 -9.09 23.10 7.92
CA ASP A 278 -9.60 24.06 8.91
C ASP A 278 -11.06 23.81 9.30
N SER A 279 -11.96 23.56 8.35
CA SER A 279 -13.39 23.33 8.65
C SER A 279 -13.62 22.09 9.53
N VAL A 280 -12.81 21.05 9.36
CA VAL A 280 -12.86 19.83 10.18
C VAL A 280 -12.18 20.07 11.53
N ALA A 281 -10.99 20.68 11.52
CA ALA A 281 -10.23 20.96 12.74
C ALA A 281 -10.99 21.90 13.70
N ASN A 282 -11.76 22.84 13.16
CA ASN A 282 -12.58 23.78 13.94
C ASN A 282 -13.96 23.22 14.32
N GLY A 283 -14.31 22.00 13.88
CA GLY A 283 -15.60 21.36 14.18
C GLY A 283 -16.79 21.97 13.43
N GLU A 284 -16.56 22.68 12.33
CA GLU A 284 -17.61 23.24 11.47
C GLU A 284 -18.25 22.18 10.57
N GLU A 285 -17.51 21.12 10.28
CA GLU A 285 -17.94 19.98 9.48
C GLU A 285 -17.80 18.68 10.29
N GLU A 286 -18.84 17.85 10.30
CA GLU A 286 -18.76 16.51 10.90
C GLU A 286 -17.72 15.66 10.15
N SER A 287 -16.94 14.89 10.89
CA SER A 287 -15.79 14.19 10.32
C SER A 287 -15.46 12.88 11.03
N ILE A 288 -14.50 12.19 10.43
CA ILE A 288 -13.95 10.91 10.84
C ILE A 288 -12.49 11.08 11.27
N GLY A 289 -11.99 10.15 12.09
CA GLY A 289 -10.57 10.04 12.40
C GLY A 289 -9.84 9.26 11.33
N ILE A 290 -8.66 9.74 10.92
CA ILE A 290 -7.68 8.94 10.18
C ILE A 290 -6.60 8.56 11.17
N GLN A 291 -6.55 7.28 11.55
CA GLN A 291 -5.55 6.74 12.45
C GLN A 291 -4.74 5.69 11.69
N ILE A 292 -3.43 5.91 11.55
CA ILE A 292 -2.54 4.97 10.88
C ILE A 292 -1.61 4.42 11.94
N PRO A 293 -1.84 3.21 12.45
CA PRO A 293 -0.97 2.64 13.45
C PRO A 293 0.41 2.35 12.83
N VAL A 294 1.45 2.64 13.61
CA VAL A 294 2.84 2.33 13.28
C VAL A 294 3.30 1.21 14.20
N HIS A 295 3.70 0.10 13.59
CA HIS A 295 4.17 -1.08 14.28
C HIS A 295 5.66 -1.28 14.01
N THR A 296 6.39 -1.72 15.03
CA THR A 296 7.70 -2.35 14.86
C THR A 296 7.55 -3.85 15.12
N GLY A 297 8.23 -4.66 14.32
CA GLY A 297 8.07 -6.11 14.42
C GLY A 297 9.24 -6.87 13.83
N GLY A 298 9.35 -8.14 14.22
CA GLY A 298 10.35 -9.03 13.68
C GLY A 298 11.76 -8.45 13.81
N THR A 299 12.09 -7.84 14.94
CA THR A 299 13.42 -7.26 15.13
C THR A 299 14.44 -8.37 15.35
N THR A 300 15.69 -8.13 14.96
CA THR A 300 16.78 -9.09 15.23
C THR A 300 16.88 -9.39 16.73
N GLY A 301 16.61 -8.38 17.58
CA GLY A 301 16.51 -8.53 19.03
C GLY A 301 15.39 -9.48 19.46
N GLN A 302 14.16 -9.31 18.94
CA GLN A 302 13.02 -10.18 19.24
C GLN A 302 13.27 -11.62 18.79
N ALA A 303 13.80 -11.82 17.58
CA ALA A 303 14.11 -13.16 17.07
C ALA A 303 15.24 -13.83 17.88
N ARG A 304 16.29 -13.09 18.24
CA ARG A 304 17.34 -13.59 19.15
C ARG A 304 16.76 -14.01 20.49
N GLN A 305 15.85 -13.22 21.06
CA GLN A 305 15.23 -13.53 22.34
C GLN A 305 14.40 -14.82 22.24
N VAL A 306 13.54 -14.95 21.23
CA VAL A 306 12.74 -16.16 20.99
C VAL A 306 13.64 -17.39 20.80
N ILE A 307 14.73 -17.28 20.04
CA ILE A 307 15.68 -18.39 19.87
C ILE A 307 16.35 -18.75 21.20
N ARG A 308 16.81 -17.77 21.98
CA ARG A 308 17.42 -18.00 23.29
C ARG A 308 16.44 -18.71 24.23
N ASP A 309 15.18 -18.29 24.25
CA ASP A 309 14.14 -18.90 25.07
C ASP A 309 13.86 -20.35 24.64
N LEU A 310 13.79 -20.63 23.33
CA LEU A 310 13.63 -21.98 22.79
C LEU A 310 14.83 -22.89 23.08
N LEU A 311 16.05 -22.38 22.97
CA LEU A 311 17.27 -23.12 23.30
C LEU A 311 17.34 -23.44 24.79
N ALA A 312 16.99 -22.47 25.65
CA ALA A 312 16.90 -22.67 27.09
C ALA A 312 15.86 -23.74 27.46
N GLN A 313 14.68 -23.75 26.82
CA GLN A 313 13.66 -24.80 27.02
C GLN A 313 14.13 -26.19 26.59
N LYS A 314 15.12 -26.29 25.72
CA LYS A 314 15.72 -27.55 25.25
C LYS A 314 17.01 -27.92 25.98
N ASP A 315 17.40 -27.16 27.01
CA ASP A 315 18.66 -27.31 27.75
C ASP A 315 19.90 -27.21 26.83
N TRP A 316 19.77 -26.47 25.74
CA TRP A 316 20.85 -26.24 24.79
C TRP A 316 21.57 -24.94 25.12
N ASN A 317 22.88 -25.00 25.28
CA ASN A 317 23.67 -23.82 25.58
C ASN A 317 23.85 -22.93 24.32
N PRO A 318 23.39 -21.66 24.36
CA PRO A 318 23.50 -20.71 23.25
C PRO A 318 24.94 -20.42 22.80
N ASP A 319 25.94 -20.55 23.67
CA ASP A 319 27.35 -20.26 23.38
C ASP A 319 27.99 -21.31 22.47
N PHE A 320 27.42 -22.52 22.43
CA PHE A 320 27.89 -23.63 21.58
C PHE A 320 27.09 -23.76 20.28
N GLN A 321 25.99 -23.03 20.16
CA GLN A 321 25.14 -22.99 18.97
C GLN A 321 25.40 -21.66 18.27
N ASN A 322 25.53 -21.65 16.94
CA ASN A 322 25.70 -20.40 16.20
C ASN A 322 24.36 -19.65 16.14
N THR A 323 23.95 -19.09 17.28
CA THR A 323 22.67 -18.43 17.53
C THR A 323 22.47 -17.26 16.58
N ASP A 324 23.53 -16.54 16.23
CA ASP A 324 23.48 -15.48 15.21
C ASP A 324 23.16 -16.00 13.82
N ARG A 325 23.67 -17.19 13.45
CA ARG A 325 23.33 -17.83 12.18
C ARG A 325 21.89 -18.32 12.19
N ILE A 326 21.42 -18.93 13.28
CA ILE A 326 20.02 -19.39 13.39
C ILE A 326 19.07 -18.19 13.38
N THR A 327 19.42 -17.11 14.07
CA THR A 327 18.67 -15.84 14.03
C THR A 327 18.59 -15.32 12.62
N ARG A 328 19.72 -15.19 11.91
CA ARG A 328 19.69 -14.75 10.51
C ARG A 328 18.85 -15.65 9.60
N VAL A 329 18.88 -16.97 9.82
CA VAL A 329 18.04 -17.90 9.07
C VAL A 329 16.55 -17.69 9.39
N LEU A 330 16.15 -17.58 10.66
CA LEU A 330 14.75 -17.31 11.01
C LEU A 330 14.29 -15.94 10.51
N MET A 331 15.15 -14.94 10.59
CA MET A 331 14.86 -13.58 10.09
C MET A 331 14.70 -13.56 8.58
N SER A 332 15.48 -14.35 7.84
CA SER A 332 15.31 -14.51 6.38
C SER A 332 13.97 -15.16 5.98
N VAL A 333 13.25 -15.78 6.91
CA VAL A 333 11.89 -16.30 6.68
C VAL A 333 10.84 -15.20 6.84
N LEU A 334 11.12 -14.16 7.61
CA LEU A 334 10.22 -13.02 7.87
C LEU A 334 10.38 -11.89 6.83
N SER A 335 11.36 -12.00 5.93
CA SER A 335 11.81 -10.95 5.02
C SER A 335 11.72 -11.39 3.56
#